data_AF-A0A2I1FT59-F1
#
_entry.id   AF-A0A2I1FT59-F1
#
_cell.length_a   1.000
_cell.length_b   1.000
_cell.length_c   1.000
_cell.angle_alpha   90.00
_cell.angle_beta   90.00
_cell.angle_gamma   90.00
#
_symmetry.space_group_name_H-M   'P 1'
#
loop_
_entity.id
_entity.type
_entity.pdbx_description
1 polymer ?
#
loop_
_entity_poly.entity_id
_entity_poly.type
_entity_poly.pdbx_seq_one_letter_code
_entity_poly.pdbx_strand_id
1 'polypeptide(L)'
;MEAQSILDRINNIEQIVNDLYEEKKRCEEARIVNQPETAQGQNDTESITSSVNSSSNAPSEGVSYDIWTRFKQIVERIMNEKNLTLDEACNRISVEITDYGIGKICAQTVKNFYKKNNSHSKTLDKISVWVRKNE
;
A
#
# COMPACT_ATOMS: atom_id res chain seq x y z
N MET A 1 4.81 1.21 -43.28
CA MET A 1 4.46 2.03 -42.11
C MET A 1 3.74 1.20 -41.04
N GLU A 2 2.80 0.33 -41.42
CA GLU A 2 2.05 -0.54 -40.49
C GLU A 2 2.93 -1.56 -39.74
N ALA A 3 3.91 -2.17 -40.42
CA ALA A 3 4.79 -3.18 -39.79
C ALA A 3 5.62 -2.61 -38.62
N GLN A 4 6.08 -1.36 -38.72
CA GLN A 4 6.84 -0.70 -37.64
C GLN A 4 5.93 -0.42 -36.43
N SER A 5 4.70 0.04 -36.67
CA SER A 5 3.72 0.25 -35.60
C SER A 5 3.35 -1.04 -34.87
N ILE A 6 3.28 -2.17 -35.58
CA ILE A 6 3.06 -3.48 -34.97
C ILE A 6 4.26 -3.87 -34.08
N LEU A 7 5.49 -3.66 -34.55
CA LEU A 7 6.70 -3.96 -33.79
C LEU A 7 6.78 -3.13 -32.49
N ASP A 8 6.48 -1.84 -32.57
CA ASP A 8 6.49 -0.96 -31.39
C ASP A 8 5.44 -1.38 -30.35
N ARG A 9 4.27 -1.86 -30.81
CA ARG A 9 3.23 -2.39 -29.93
C ARG A 9 3.64 -3.70 -29.27
N ILE A 10 4.33 -4.59 -30.00
CA ILE A 10 4.85 -5.84 -29.45
C ILE A 10 5.89 -5.55 -28.36
N ASN A 11 6.85 -4.67 -28.64
CA ASN A 11 7.88 -4.29 -27.66
C ASN A 11 7.26 -3.67 -26.40
N ASN A 12 6.22 -2.85 -26.56
CA ASN A 12 5.49 -2.29 -25.42
C ASN A 12 4.78 -3.38 -24.58
N ILE A 13 4.15 -4.36 -25.25
CA ILE A 13 3.51 -5.49 -24.56
C ILE A 13 4.55 -6.32 -23.80
N GLU A 14 5.70 -6.60 -24.41
CA GLU A 14 6.80 -7.34 -23.75
C GLU A 14 7.29 -6.60 -22.50
N GLN A 15 7.45 -5.28 -22.59
CA GLN A 15 7.83 -4.48 -21.43
C GLN A 15 6.77 -4.53 -20.32
N ILE A 16 5.48 -4.40 -20.67
CA ILE A 16 4.38 -4.48 -19.71
C ILE A 16 4.34 -5.86 -19.04
N VAL A 17 4.53 -6.94 -19.80
CA VAL A 17 4.54 -8.31 -19.30
C VAL A 17 5.71 -8.52 -18.34
N ASN A 18 6.91 -8.04 -18.69
CA ASN A 18 8.08 -8.13 -17.82
C ASN A 18 7.90 -7.34 -16.52
N ASP A 19 7.36 -6.12 -16.59
CA ASP A 19 7.09 -5.31 -15.42
C ASP A 19 6.09 -6.01 -14.48
N LEU A 20 5.03 -6.62 -15.04
CA LEU A 20 4.05 -7.41 -14.30
C LEU A 20 4.64 -8.68 -13.70
N TYR A 21 5.54 -9.35 -14.41
CA TYR A 21 6.22 -10.55 -13.93
C TYR A 21 7.10 -10.22 -12.71
N GLU A 22 7.92 -9.18 -12.82
CA GLU A 22 8.78 -8.73 -11.73
C GLU A 22 7.96 -8.17 -10.56
N GLU A 23 6.83 -7.51 -10.82
CA GLU A 23 5.91 -7.08 -9.76
C GLU A 23 5.29 -8.27 -9.03
N LYS A 24 4.76 -9.26 -9.77
CA LYS A 24 4.22 -10.51 -9.20
C LYS A 24 5.29 -11.22 -8.36
N LYS A 25 6.51 -11.32 -8.86
CA LYS A 25 7.65 -11.93 -8.15
C LYS A 25 7.95 -11.20 -6.85
N ARG A 26 8.04 -9.87 -6.87
CA ARG A 26 8.21 -9.06 -5.65
C ARG A 26 7.05 -9.23 -4.67
N CYS A 27 5.80 -9.34 -5.15
CA CYS A 27 4.66 -9.59 -4.27
C CYS A 27 4.75 -11.00 -3.64
N GLU A 28 5.21 -12.02 -4.37
CA GLU A 28 5.37 -13.40 -3.88
C GLU A 28 6.53 -13.55 -2.89
N GLU A 29 7.69 -12.96 -3.18
CA GLU A 29 8.82 -12.91 -2.24
C GLU A 29 8.43 -12.20 -0.93
N ALA A 30 7.62 -11.14 -1.02
CA ALA A 30 7.06 -10.46 0.15
C ALA A 30 6.05 -11.32 0.94
N ARG A 31 5.42 -12.35 0.35
CA ARG A 31 4.60 -13.34 1.09
C ARG A 31 5.47 -14.29 1.91
N ILE A 32 6.59 -14.76 1.35
CA ILE A 32 7.46 -15.77 2.00
C ILE A 32 8.15 -15.21 3.26
N VAL A 33 8.55 -13.93 3.25
CA VAL A 33 9.21 -13.27 4.40
C VAL A 33 8.25 -13.00 5.58
N ASN A 34 6.92 -13.12 5.37
CA ASN A 34 5.91 -12.73 6.36
C ASN A 34 4.99 -13.88 6.80
N GLN A 35 5.46 -15.13 6.89
CA GLN A 35 4.74 -16.15 7.67
C GLN A 35 4.93 -15.86 9.17
N PRO A 36 3.87 -15.53 9.94
CA PRO A 36 3.91 -15.71 11.38
C PRO A 36 3.64 -17.19 11.68
N GLU A 37 4.56 -17.82 12.40
CA GLU A 37 4.23 -19.02 13.17
C GLU A 37 3.01 -18.72 14.06
N THR A 38 2.06 -19.64 14.03
CA THR A 38 0.84 -19.63 14.82
C THR A 38 1.17 -19.68 16.31
N ALA A 39 0.88 -18.62 17.07
CA ALA A 39 0.49 -18.71 18.49
C ALA A 39 -0.08 -17.38 19.02
N GLN A 40 -1.39 -17.41 19.29
CA GLN A 40 -2.01 -17.05 20.58
C GLN A 40 -1.80 -15.63 21.17
N GLY A 41 -2.93 -14.96 21.42
CA GLY A 41 -3.06 -14.03 22.55
C GLY A 41 -3.75 -12.71 22.23
N GLN A 42 -4.93 -12.52 22.82
CA GLN A 42 -5.60 -11.24 23.08
C GLN A 42 -4.60 -10.27 23.80
N ASN A 43 -4.77 -8.95 23.86
CA ASN A 43 -5.68 -8.21 24.75
C ASN A 43 -5.67 -6.72 24.41
N ASP A 44 -6.76 -6.05 24.76
CA ASP A 44 -7.02 -4.61 24.71
C ASP A 44 -6.02 -3.75 25.51
N THR A 45 -5.89 -2.46 25.16
CA THR A 45 -6.17 -1.30 26.04
C THR A 45 -5.60 0.00 25.44
N GLU A 46 -6.44 1.04 25.49
CA GLU A 46 -6.19 2.43 25.14
C GLU A 46 -4.89 3.03 25.72
N SER A 47 -4.27 3.95 24.98
CA SER A 47 -3.66 5.13 25.60
C SER A 47 -3.59 6.27 24.60
N ILE A 48 -4.54 7.20 24.72
CA ILE A 48 -4.46 8.53 24.11
C ILE A 48 -3.42 9.31 24.92
N THR A 49 -2.31 9.69 24.29
CA THR A 49 -1.49 10.81 24.78
C THR A 49 -1.19 11.76 23.63
N SER A 50 -1.84 12.92 23.70
CA SER A 50 -1.62 14.10 22.88
C SER A 50 -0.28 14.75 23.22
N SER A 51 0.53 15.07 22.23
CA SER A 51 1.48 16.18 22.33
C SER A 51 1.78 16.75 20.95
N VAL A 52 1.18 17.92 20.72
CA VAL A 52 1.54 18.88 19.68
C VAL A 52 2.89 19.49 20.01
N ASN A 53 3.85 19.47 19.07
CA ASN A 53 4.47 20.69 18.53
C ASN A 53 5.69 20.43 17.60
N SER A 54 5.71 21.24 16.53
CA SER A 54 6.87 21.87 15.88
C SER A 54 7.74 21.09 14.89
N SER A 55 7.36 21.22 13.62
CA SER A 55 8.15 21.82 12.52
C SER A 55 9.65 21.49 12.45
N SER A 56 10.03 20.61 11.52
CA SER A 56 11.35 20.60 10.87
C SER A 56 11.27 19.90 9.50
N ASN A 57 11.82 20.54 8.47
CA ASN A 57 11.76 20.17 7.05
C ASN A 57 12.69 18.99 6.66
N ALA A 58 12.49 17.84 7.28
CA ALA A 58 12.67 16.54 6.65
C ALA A 58 11.25 15.94 6.50
N PRO A 59 10.97 14.93 5.65
CA PRO A 59 9.80 14.08 5.90
C PRO A 59 10.06 13.35 7.22
N SER A 60 9.80 14.09 8.30
CA SER A 60 9.99 13.71 9.68
C SER A 60 9.16 12.47 9.93
N GLU A 61 9.69 11.55 10.71
CA GLU A 61 9.01 10.35 11.19
C GLU A 61 7.56 10.62 11.63
N GLY A 62 7.25 11.84 12.09
CA GLY A 62 5.90 12.32 12.38
C GLY A 62 4.94 12.36 11.17
N VAL A 63 5.36 12.84 10.00
CA VAL A 63 4.50 12.88 8.79
C VAL A 63 4.16 11.46 8.33
N SER A 64 5.14 10.56 8.38
CA SER A 64 4.96 9.14 8.09
C SER A 64 3.95 8.49 9.05
N TYR A 65 4.08 8.77 10.35
CA TYR A 65 3.19 8.26 11.39
C TYR A 65 1.76 8.78 11.26
N ASP A 66 1.59 10.05 10.94
CA ASP A 66 0.27 10.66 10.72
C ASP A 66 -0.44 10.01 9.54
N ILE A 67 0.24 9.87 8.40
CA ILE A 67 -0.30 9.20 7.20
C ILE A 67 -0.66 7.75 7.53
N TRP A 68 0.20 7.03 8.24
CA TRP A 68 -0.04 5.65 8.64
C TRP A 68 -1.28 5.51 9.54
N THR A 69 -1.46 6.43 10.48
CA THR A 69 -2.61 6.44 11.39
C THR A 69 -3.92 6.65 10.63
N ARG A 70 -3.97 7.66 9.75
CA ARG A 70 -5.15 7.93 8.91
C ARG A 70 -5.44 6.78 7.96
N PHE A 71 -4.40 6.21 7.37
CA PHE A 71 -4.51 5.04 6.52
C PHE A 71 -5.19 3.87 7.25
N LYS A 72 -4.74 3.54 8.47
CA LYS A 72 -5.36 2.47 9.27
C LYS A 72 -6.85 2.73 9.53
N GLN A 73 -7.22 3.94 9.92
CA GLN A 73 -8.61 4.31 10.17
C GLN A 73 -9.51 4.12 8.94
N ILE A 74 -9.03 4.50 7.75
CA ILE A 74 -9.77 4.31 6.50
C ILE A 74 -9.88 2.81 6.19
N VAL A 75 -8.81 2.03 6.35
CA VAL A 75 -8.82 0.57 6.11
C VAL A 75 -9.79 -0.13 7.06
N GLU A 76 -9.75 0.18 8.35
CA GLU A 76 -10.67 -0.36 9.37
C GLU A 76 -12.13 -0.04 9.06
N ARG A 77 -12.42 1.20 8.64
CA ARG A 77 -13.74 1.59 8.17
C ARG A 77 -14.18 0.79 6.95
N ILE A 78 -13.33 0.64 5.94
CA ILE A 78 -13.63 -0.18 4.74
C ILE A 78 -13.91 -1.64 5.12
N MET A 79 -13.11 -2.22 6.02
CA MET A 79 -13.31 -3.59 6.50
C MET A 79 -14.66 -3.73 7.21
N ASN A 80 -14.99 -2.81 8.11
CA ASN A 80 -16.22 -2.86 8.90
C ASN A 80 -17.47 -2.60 8.04
N GLU A 81 -17.46 -1.58 7.19
CA GLU A 81 -18.60 -1.20 6.35
C GLU A 81 -18.94 -2.27 5.30
N LYS A 82 -17.92 -2.94 4.77
CA LYS A 82 -18.07 -3.93 3.69
C LYS A 82 -17.91 -5.37 4.14
N ASN A 83 -17.72 -5.60 5.45
CA ASN A 83 -17.45 -6.90 6.04
C ASN A 83 -16.32 -7.66 5.32
N LEU A 84 -15.22 -6.96 5.04
CA LEU A 84 -14.07 -7.48 4.32
C LEU A 84 -12.97 -7.95 5.28
N THR A 85 -12.25 -8.99 4.88
CA THR A 85 -10.96 -9.34 5.49
C THR A 85 -9.90 -8.29 5.15
N LEU A 86 -8.82 -8.24 5.94
CA LEU A 86 -7.69 -7.35 5.67
C LEU A 86 -7.09 -7.57 4.27
N ASP A 87 -7.04 -8.82 3.81
CA ASP A 87 -6.51 -9.17 2.48
C ASP A 87 -7.39 -8.62 1.35
N GLU A 88 -8.71 -8.75 1.48
CA GLU A 88 -9.67 -8.21 0.52
C GLU A 88 -9.63 -6.67 0.50
N ALA A 89 -9.54 -6.03 1.67
CA ALA A 89 -9.39 -4.58 1.76
C ALA A 89 -8.08 -4.11 1.11
N CYS A 90 -6.95 -4.78 1.37
CA CYS A 90 -5.67 -4.43 0.76
C CYS A 90 -5.66 -4.63 -0.77
N ASN A 91 -6.30 -5.69 -1.26
CA ASN A 91 -6.49 -5.91 -2.70
C ASN A 91 -7.30 -4.78 -3.33
N ARG A 92 -8.41 -4.41 -2.70
CA ARG A 92 -9.25 -3.31 -3.16
C ARG A 92 -8.49 -1.99 -3.22
N ILE A 93 -7.74 -1.66 -2.17
CA ILE A 93 -6.95 -0.42 -2.09
C ILE A 93 -5.84 -0.41 -3.16
N SER A 94 -5.18 -1.55 -3.39
CA SER A 94 -4.18 -1.70 -4.46
C SER A 94 -4.76 -1.39 -5.84
N VAL A 95 -5.98 -1.85 -6.11
CA VAL A 95 -6.72 -1.52 -7.34
C VAL A 95 -7.09 -0.04 -7.37
N GLU A 96 -7.66 0.51 -6.29
CA GLU A 96 -8.05 1.93 -6.24
C GLU A 96 -6.85 2.88 -6.44
N ILE A 97 -5.68 2.58 -5.86
CA ILE A 97 -4.46 3.36 -6.09
C ILE A 97 -4.06 3.34 -7.57
N THR A 98 -4.22 2.20 -8.23
CA THR A 98 -3.94 2.04 -9.66
C THR A 98 -4.96 2.80 -10.51
N ASP A 99 -6.25 2.68 -10.19
CA ASP A 99 -7.36 3.32 -10.91
C ASP A 99 -7.33 4.85 -10.78
N TYR A 100 -6.85 5.37 -9.65
CA TYR A 100 -6.61 6.81 -9.47
C TYR A 100 -5.40 7.34 -10.24
N GLY A 101 -4.67 6.49 -10.98
CA GLY A 101 -3.47 6.88 -11.72
C GLY A 101 -2.29 7.28 -10.82
N ILE A 102 -2.33 6.92 -9.53
CA ILE A 102 -1.27 7.25 -8.55
C ILE A 102 -0.03 6.37 -8.78
N GLY A 103 -0.24 5.19 -9.38
CA GLY A 103 0.79 4.25 -9.77
C GLY A 103 0.50 2.84 -9.26
N LYS A 104 1.25 1.85 -9.75
CA LYS A 104 1.06 0.45 -9.37
C LYS A 104 1.61 0.16 -7.98
N ILE A 105 0.89 -0.61 -7.17
CA ILE A 105 1.31 -1.07 -5.85
C ILE A 105 0.71 -2.46 -5.58
N CYS A 106 1.50 -3.40 -5.07
CA CYS A 106 1.00 -4.71 -4.65
C CYS A 106 0.10 -4.58 -3.41
N ALA A 107 -0.96 -5.37 -3.33
CA ALA A 107 -1.77 -5.54 -2.11
C ALA A 107 -0.92 -5.96 -0.89
N GLN A 108 0.11 -6.80 -1.09
CA GLN A 108 1.03 -7.17 -0.01
C GLN A 108 1.82 -5.97 0.52
N THR A 109 2.20 -5.01 -0.33
CA THR A 109 2.85 -3.76 0.09
C THR A 109 1.89 -2.91 0.92
N VAL A 110 0.63 -2.82 0.50
CA VAL A 110 -0.44 -2.14 1.27
C VAL A 110 -0.64 -2.82 2.63
N LYS A 111 -0.72 -4.15 2.66
CA LYS A 111 -0.84 -4.96 3.90
C LYS A 111 0.37 -4.79 4.82
N ASN A 112 1.56 -4.73 4.25
CA ASN A 112 2.78 -4.50 5.03
C ASN A 112 2.78 -3.11 5.65
N PHE A 113 2.38 -2.08 4.89
CA PHE A 113 2.21 -0.73 5.41
C PHE A 113 1.13 -0.65 6.50
N TYR A 114 0.04 -1.40 6.37
CA TYR A 114 -0.98 -1.51 7.43
C TYR A 114 -0.38 -2.07 8.72
N LYS A 115 0.32 -3.21 8.64
CA LYS A 115 0.85 -3.94 9.80
C LYS A 115 2.05 -3.27 10.46
N LYS A 116 2.91 -2.65 9.66
CA LYS A 116 4.16 -2.00 10.09
C LYS A 116 4.25 -0.68 9.37
N ASN A 117 4.67 0.39 10.04
CA ASN A 117 4.97 1.65 9.37
C ASN A 117 6.28 1.53 8.53
N ASN A 118 6.27 0.65 7.53
CA ASN A 118 7.38 0.42 6.63
C ASN A 118 7.28 1.42 5.47
N SER A 119 7.73 2.63 5.77
CA SER A 119 7.68 3.79 4.89
C SER A 119 8.87 3.86 3.95
N HIS A 120 8.95 2.90 3.02
CA HIS A 120 9.68 3.18 1.78
C HIS A 120 9.05 4.41 1.13
N SER A 121 9.86 5.43 0.79
CA SER A 121 9.37 6.73 0.30
C SER A 121 8.32 6.60 -0.81
N LYS A 122 8.56 5.73 -1.79
CA LYS A 122 7.62 5.49 -2.90
C LYS A 122 6.28 4.88 -2.47
N THR A 123 6.27 4.03 -1.44
CA THR A 123 5.03 3.46 -0.88
C THR A 123 4.27 4.51 -0.11
N LEU A 124 4.98 5.27 0.74
CA LEU A 124 4.41 6.36 1.52
C LEU A 124 3.80 7.43 0.60
N ASP A 125 4.48 7.81 -0.49
CA ASP A 125 3.99 8.78 -1.45
C ASP A 125 2.64 8.35 -2.04
N LYS A 126 2.55 7.12 -2.55
CA LYS A 126 1.32 6.57 -3.16
C LYS A 126 0.19 6.49 -2.15
N ILE A 127 0.47 5.95 -0.96
CA ILE A 127 -0.54 5.82 0.10
C ILE A 127 -0.97 7.20 0.60
N SER A 128 -0.06 8.16 0.72
CA SER A 128 -0.40 9.53 1.14
C SER A 128 -1.37 10.22 0.18
N VAL A 129 -1.21 10.00 -1.13
CA VAL A 129 -2.11 10.56 -2.15
C VAL A 129 -3.47 9.88 -2.09
N TRP A 130 -3.50 8.56 -1.89
CA TRP A 130 -4.74 7.81 -1.75
C TRP A 130 -5.49 8.18 -0.46
N VAL A 131 -4.81 8.32 0.68
CA VAL A 131 -5.41 8.75 1.95
C VAL A 131 -6.10 10.10 1.78
N ARG A 132 -5.42 11.09 1.18
CA ARG A 132 -6.00 12.42 0.91
C ARG A 132 -7.25 12.41 0.01
N LYS A 133 -7.47 11.34 -0.75
CA LYS A 133 -8.66 11.17 -1.62
C LYS A 133 -9.81 10.44 -0.91
N ASN A 134 -9.56 9.78 0.22
CA ASN A 134 -10.54 8.95 0.94
C ASN A 134 -10.73 9.40 2.42
N GLU A 135 -10.17 10.54 2.79
CA GLU A 135 -10.60 11.34 3.94
C GLU A 135 -11.99 11.94 3.69
#